data_AF-A0A7M3YLR6-F1
#
_entry.id   AF-A0A7M3YLR6-F1
#
_cell.length_a   1.000
_cell.length_b   1.000
_cell.length_c   1.000
_cell.angle_alpha   90.00
_cell.angle_beta   90.00
_cell.angle_gamma   90.00
#
_symmetry.space_group_name_H-M   'P 1'
#
loop_
_entity.id
_entity.type
_entity.pdbx_description
1 polymer ?
#
loop_
_entity_poly.entity_id
_entity_poly.type
_entity_poly.pdbx_seq_one_letter_code
_entity_poly.pdbx_strand_id
1 'polypeptide(L)'
;MVAVLAFKFEPIKRKSLLKSLKGLATKLCQEQNIDINDIGLIIHTGTYRQNFRQEPAFAAHLQQALKIGCDNVSQTSKHVFSFDVLDGSNGPHHALETIADLLPSMDCKYALFSAGDVRPNKETEWNHKPISFVAILSQDGPFEILDSSFDNKQQNEFTSIAVFKKKLHAEEFSFEPQITNHSIDGDLFLASSEWLAGEQASRFFEWAKSKNGIITHRIKNRNGRVSDLRWRVSGE
;
A
#
# COMPACT_ATOMS: atom_id res chain seq x y z
N MET A 1 6.13 13.02 14.09
CA MET A 1 7.06 12.46 13.10
C MET A 1 6.68 11.01 12.91
N VAL A 2 6.56 10.54 11.67
CA VAL A 2 6.26 9.14 11.36
C VAL A 2 7.23 8.69 10.28
N ALA A 3 7.80 7.52 10.44
CA ALA A 3 8.77 6.97 9.51
C ALA A 3 8.55 5.48 9.31
N VAL A 4 8.98 4.98 8.14
CA VAL A 4 9.11 3.53 7.94
C VAL A 4 10.37 3.07 8.64
N LEU A 5 10.18 2.21 9.65
CA LEU A 5 11.26 1.58 10.41
C LEU A 5 11.95 0.49 9.58
N ALA A 6 11.14 -0.39 8.98
CA ALA A 6 11.63 -1.48 8.15
C ALA A 6 10.53 -1.97 7.19
N PHE A 7 10.94 -2.61 6.09
CA PHE A 7 10.01 -3.15 5.10
C PHE A 7 10.51 -4.45 4.47
N LYS A 8 9.58 -5.22 3.91
CA LYS A 8 9.84 -6.45 3.14
C LYS A 8 8.85 -6.59 2.01
N PHE A 9 9.29 -7.25 0.95
CA PHE A 9 8.41 -7.63 -0.15
C PHE A 9 8.84 -8.93 -0.81
N GLU A 10 7.88 -9.60 -1.46
CA GLU A 10 8.15 -10.76 -2.31
C GLU A 10 7.12 -10.85 -3.45
N PRO A 11 7.48 -11.42 -4.62
CA PRO A 11 6.49 -11.76 -5.64
C PRO A 11 5.45 -12.76 -5.11
N ILE A 12 4.18 -12.55 -5.42
CA ILE A 12 3.11 -13.49 -5.06
C ILE A 12 3.23 -14.71 -5.96
N LYS A 13 3.66 -15.83 -5.37
CA LYS A 13 3.77 -17.13 -6.05
C LYS A 13 2.46 -17.92 -5.90
N ARG A 14 2.54 -19.23 -5.62
CA ARG A 14 1.38 -20.11 -5.40
C ARG A 14 0.60 -19.84 -4.10
N LYS A 15 1.13 -19.00 -3.20
CA LYS A 15 0.46 -18.65 -1.93
C LYS A 15 -0.58 -17.56 -2.19
N SER A 16 -1.67 -17.56 -1.43
CA SER A 16 -2.59 -16.41 -1.42
C SER A 16 -1.86 -15.17 -0.89
N LEU A 17 -2.34 -13.98 -1.31
CA LEU A 17 -1.84 -12.68 -0.82
C LEU A 17 -1.80 -12.64 0.71
N LEU A 18 -2.88 -13.08 1.37
CA LEU A 18 -2.98 -13.13 2.83
C LEU A 18 -1.86 -13.97 3.46
N LYS A 19 -1.57 -15.15 2.90
CA LYS A 19 -0.53 -16.04 3.43
C LYS A 19 0.87 -15.47 3.20
N SER A 20 1.09 -14.78 2.08
CA SER A 20 2.35 -14.12 1.76
C SER A 20 2.58 -12.91 2.68
N LEU A 21 1.63 -11.98 2.77
CA LEU A 21 1.71 -10.81 3.65
C LEU A 21 1.86 -11.20 5.12
N LYS A 22 1.11 -12.20 5.61
CA LYS A 22 1.28 -12.74 6.96
C LYS A 22 2.74 -13.18 7.19
N GLY A 23 3.28 -13.98 6.28
CA GLY A 23 4.64 -14.49 6.39
C GLY A 23 5.69 -13.37 6.40
N LEU A 24 5.52 -12.37 5.53
CA LEU A 24 6.42 -11.21 5.49
C LEU A 24 6.34 -10.38 6.78
N ALA A 25 5.12 -10.08 7.27
CA ALA A 25 4.93 -9.27 8.47
C ALA A 25 5.52 -9.96 9.71
N THR A 26 5.24 -11.25 9.90
CA THR A 26 5.83 -12.03 11.00
C THR A 26 7.36 -12.05 10.92
N LYS A 27 7.93 -12.29 9.73
CA LYS A 27 9.38 -12.31 9.54
C LYS A 27 10.02 -10.94 9.79
N LEU A 28 9.38 -9.88 9.31
CA LEU A 28 9.84 -8.51 9.52
C LEU A 28 9.86 -8.14 11.01
N CYS A 29 8.78 -8.44 11.75
CA CYS A 29 8.73 -8.19 13.19
C CYS A 29 9.82 -8.98 13.94
N GLN A 30 10.05 -10.24 13.59
CA GLN A 30 11.10 -11.07 14.18
C GLN A 30 12.50 -10.49 13.94
N GLU A 31 12.82 -10.06 12.72
CA GLU A 31 14.12 -9.50 12.38
C GLU A 31 14.38 -8.15 13.06
N GLN A 32 13.33 -7.38 13.34
CA GLN A 32 13.41 -6.08 14.00
C GLN A 32 13.17 -6.15 15.52
N ASN A 33 13.03 -7.36 16.08
CA ASN A 33 12.71 -7.58 17.49
C ASN A 33 11.45 -6.82 17.98
N ILE A 34 10.42 -6.76 17.13
CA ILE A 34 9.14 -6.10 17.40
C ILE A 34 8.14 -7.15 17.91
N ASP A 35 7.51 -6.87 19.05
CA ASP A 35 6.31 -7.60 19.44
C ASP A 35 5.17 -7.20 18.51
N ILE A 36 4.63 -8.17 17.79
CA ILE A 36 3.55 -7.94 16.84
C ILE A 36 2.28 -7.39 17.51
N ASN A 37 2.11 -7.59 18.83
CA ASN A 37 0.99 -7.05 19.61
C ASN A 37 1.14 -5.57 19.99
N ASP A 38 2.30 -4.95 19.70
CA ASP A 38 2.47 -3.50 19.81
C ASP A 38 1.99 -2.74 18.56
N ILE A 39 1.54 -3.46 17.52
CA ILE A 39 0.89 -2.90 16.33
C ILE A 39 -0.56 -2.58 16.67
N GLY A 40 -0.93 -1.29 16.65
CA GLY A 40 -2.31 -0.83 16.91
C GLY A 40 -3.05 -0.30 15.69
N LEU A 41 -2.36 -0.15 14.55
CA LEU A 41 -2.92 0.33 13.29
C LEU A 41 -2.51 -0.60 12.16
N ILE A 42 -3.45 -1.08 11.34
CA ILE A 42 -3.18 -1.93 10.18
C ILE A 42 -3.89 -1.33 8.98
N ILE A 43 -3.14 -0.86 7.99
CA ILE A 43 -3.70 -0.35 6.74
C ILE A 43 -3.24 -1.22 5.59
N HIS A 44 -4.20 -1.68 4.79
CA HIS A 44 -3.93 -2.39 3.55
C HIS A 44 -4.33 -1.57 2.33
N THR A 45 -3.55 -1.64 1.27
CA THR A 45 -3.93 -1.09 -0.04
C THR A 45 -3.72 -2.11 -1.15
N GLY A 46 -4.68 -2.14 -2.09
CA GLY A 46 -4.73 -3.11 -3.18
C GLY A 46 -6.03 -2.96 -3.94
N THR A 47 -5.93 -2.62 -5.23
CA THR A 47 -7.08 -2.34 -6.10
C THR A 47 -7.73 -3.63 -6.57
N TYR A 48 -6.93 -4.57 -7.08
CA TYR A 48 -7.42 -5.84 -7.59
C TYR A 48 -7.46 -6.89 -6.50
N ARG A 49 -8.68 -7.40 -6.25
CA ARG A 49 -8.96 -8.33 -5.16
C ARG A 49 -9.58 -9.61 -5.69
N GLN A 50 -9.29 -10.71 -5.00
CA GLN A 50 -9.83 -12.02 -5.33
C GLN A 50 -11.37 -11.95 -5.34
N ASN A 51 -11.97 -12.39 -6.44
CA ASN A 51 -13.40 -12.34 -6.69
C ASN A 51 -14.03 -10.95 -6.48
N PHE A 52 -13.27 -9.87 -6.71
CA PHE A 52 -13.71 -8.48 -6.51
C PHE A 52 -14.23 -8.19 -5.09
N ARG A 53 -13.80 -8.99 -4.09
CA ARG A 53 -14.26 -8.84 -2.72
C ARG A 53 -13.79 -7.51 -2.15
N GLN A 54 -14.72 -6.62 -1.82
CA GLN A 54 -14.44 -5.38 -1.12
C GLN A 54 -14.48 -5.59 0.40
N GLU A 55 -15.54 -6.22 0.89
CA GLU A 55 -15.74 -6.49 2.31
C GLU A 55 -15.81 -8.00 2.63
N PRO A 56 -15.43 -8.42 3.84
CA PRO A 56 -14.80 -7.60 4.89
C PRO A 56 -13.39 -7.13 4.48
N ALA A 57 -12.95 -6.00 5.05
CA ALA A 57 -11.63 -5.43 4.80
C ALA A 57 -10.50 -6.48 4.86
N PHE A 58 -9.59 -6.42 3.90
CA PHE A 58 -8.45 -7.32 3.83
C PHE A 58 -7.53 -7.12 5.04
N ALA A 59 -7.33 -5.88 5.49
CA ALA A 59 -6.59 -5.56 6.70
C ALA A 59 -7.13 -6.29 7.94
N ALA A 60 -8.46 -6.41 8.09
CA ALA A 60 -9.06 -7.14 9.20
C ALA A 60 -8.78 -8.66 9.11
N HIS A 61 -8.79 -9.23 7.90
CA HIS A 61 -8.34 -10.62 7.70
C HIS A 61 -6.85 -10.80 7.99
N LEU A 62 -6.01 -9.83 7.65
CA LEU A 62 -4.59 -9.85 7.96
C LEU A 62 -4.35 -9.76 9.47
N GLN A 63 -5.06 -8.88 10.18
CA GLN A 63 -5.07 -8.79 11.64
C GLN A 63 -5.39 -10.15 12.27
N GLN A 64 -6.51 -10.77 11.85
CA GLN A 64 -6.92 -12.08 12.35
C GLN A 64 -5.86 -13.16 12.07
N ALA A 65 -5.29 -13.15 10.87
CA ALA A 65 -4.27 -14.11 10.46
C ALA A 65 -2.97 -13.96 11.26
N LEU A 66 -2.63 -12.74 11.68
CA LEU A 66 -1.49 -12.40 12.55
C LEU A 66 -1.81 -12.52 14.05
N LYS A 67 -3.08 -12.68 14.41
CA LYS A 67 -3.59 -12.75 15.80
C LYS A 67 -3.31 -11.49 16.63
N ILE A 68 -3.35 -10.31 16.00
CA ILE A 68 -3.08 -9.04 16.68
C ILE A 68 -4.38 -8.54 17.33
N GLY A 69 -4.37 -8.39 18.65
CA GLY A 69 -5.53 -7.88 19.41
C GLY A 69 -6.80 -8.72 19.23
N CYS A 70 -6.67 -10.02 18.96
CA CYS A 70 -7.78 -10.95 18.77
C CYS A 70 -8.20 -11.69 20.06
N ASP A 71 -7.74 -11.22 21.22
CA ASP A 71 -8.07 -11.80 22.52
C ASP A 71 -9.40 -11.26 23.05
N ASN A 72 -9.90 -11.85 24.15
CA ASN A 72 -11.13 -11.41 24.80
C ASN A 72 -11.08 -9.91 25.11
N VAL A 73 -12.11 -9.19 24.65
CA VAL A 73 -12.23 -7.75 24.85
C VAL A 73 -12.51 -7.48 26.34
N SER A 74 -11.66 -6.65 26.93
CA SER A 74 -11.77 -6.10 28.28
C SER A 74 -11.66 -4.58 28.22
N GLN A 75 -11.95 -3.90 29.33
CA GLN A 75 -11.83 -2.43 29.42
C GLN A 75 -10.41 -1.91 29.21
N THR A 76 -9.40 -2.76 29.29
CA THR A 76 -7.97 -2.41 29.13
C THR A 76 -7.35 -3.05 27.89
N SER A 77 -8.15 -3.72 27.04
CA SER A 77 -7.64 -4.36 25.84
C SER A 77 -7.16 -3.30 24.84
N LYS A 78 -5.92 -3.43 24.37
CA LYS A 78 -5.41 -2.58 23.29
C LYS A 78 -6.27 -2.77 22.05
N HIS A 79 -6.81 -1.67 21.52
CA HIS A 79 -7.59 -1.69 20.28
C HIS A 79 -6.64 -1.71 19.08
N VAL A 80 -7.02 -2.49 18.06
CA VAL A 80 -6.33 -2.52 16.77
C VAL A 80 -7.30 -1.96 15.75
N PHE A 81 -6.93 -0.85 15.12
CA PHE A 81 -7.73 -0.25 14.06
C PHE A 81 -7.23 -0.78 12.72
N SER A 82 -8.07 -1.52 12.01
CA SER A 82 -7.70 -2.17 10.76
C SER A 82 -8.68 -1.80 9.65
N PHE A 83 -8.17 -1.25 8.55
CA PHE A 83 -9.00 -0.89 7.40
C PHE A 83 -8.20 -0.85 6.10
N ASP A 84 -8.91 -0.79 4.99
CA ASP A 84 -8.30 -0.73 3.67
C ASP A 84 -8.40 0.67 3.07
N VAL A 85 -7.38 1.06 2.31
CA VAL A 85 -7.37 2.26 1.47
C VAL A 85 -7.34 1.84 -0.01
N LEU A 86 -8.34 2.29 -0.75
CA LEU A 86 -8.54 2.00 -2.17
C LEU A 86 -8.48 3.29 -3.00
N ASP A 87 -7.36 3.50 -3.70
CA ASP A 87 -7.22 4.61 -4.64
C ASP A 87 -6.30 4.27 -5.82
N GLY A 88 -6.59 3.16 -6.50
CA GLY A 88 -5.83 2.76 -7.68
C GLY A 88 -4.32 2.63 -7.40
N SER A 89 -3.51 3.23 -8.27
CA SER A 89 -2.06 3.31 -8.10
C SER A 89 -1.62 4.23 -6.97
N ASN A 90 -2.45 5.20 -6.56
CA ASN A 90 -2.13 6.19 -5.52
C ASN A 90 -2.43 5.66 -4.11
N GLY A 91 -3.09 4.50 -4.00
CA GLY A 91 -3.42 3.84 -2.73
C GLY A 91 -2.27 3.79 -1.72
N PRO A 92 -1.02 3.46 -2.11
CA PRO A 92 0.13 3.53 -1.20
C PRO A 92 0.38 4.91 -0.59
N HIS A 93 0.23 6.00 -1.35
CA HIS A 93 0.45 7.36 -0.83
C HIS A 93 -0.63 7.75 0.17
N HIS A 94 -1.91 7.53 -0.16
CA HIS A 94 -3.00 7.80 0.77
C HIS A 94 -2.92 6.92 2.03
N ALA A 95 -2.54 5.66 1.90
CA ALA A 95 -2.34 4.78 3.06
C ALA A 95 -1.22 5.30 3.97
N LEU A 96 -0.09 5.71 3.42
CA LEU A 96 1.05 6.22 4.18
C LEU A 96 0.77 7.58 4.83
N GLU A 97 0.11 8.49 4.12
CA GLU A 97 -0.40 9.74 4.69
C GLU A 97 -1.36 9.47 5.86
N THR A 98 -2.32 8.56 5.65
CA THR A 98 -3.28 8.20 6.71
C THR A 98 -2.56 7.64 7.94
N ILE A 99 -1.51 6.84 7.78
CA ILE A 99 -0.68 6.38 8.92
C ILE A 99 0.05 7.55 9.57
N ALA A 100 0.63 8.45 8.77
CA ALA A 100 1.35 9.63 9.26
C ALA A 100 0.45 10.53 10.14
N ASP A 101 -0.83 10.66 9.76
CA ASP A 101 -1.81 11.46 10.50
C ASP A 101 -2.37 10.74 11.73
N LEU A 102 -2.68 9.44 11.61
CA LEU A 102 -3.33 8.70 12.70
C LEU A 102 -2.35 8.23 13.77
N LEU A 103 -1.22 7.63 13.40
CA LEU A 103 -0.31 6.96 14.33
C LEU A 103 0.13 7.85 15.51
N PRO A 104 0.46 9.15 15.33
CA PRO A 104 0.86 10.01 16.45
C PRO A 104 -0.23 10.24 17.50
N SER A 105 -1.50 10.07 17.13
CA SER A 105 -2.66 10.25 18.01
C SER A 105 -3.12 8.95 18.69
N MET A 106 -2.59 7.80 18.28
CA MET A 106 -2.98 6.51 18.79
C MET A 106 -2.08 6.07 19.95
N ASP A 107 -2.66 5.38 20.93
CA ASP A 107 -1.90 4.71 22.00
C ASP A 107 -1.32 3.37 21.52
N CYS A 108 -0.49 3.44 20.48
CA CYS A 108 0.23 2.29 19.94
C CYS A 108 1.62 2.70 19.42
N LYS A 109 2.54 1.73 19.38
CA LYS A 109 3.93 2.00 18.97
C LYS A 109 4.11 1.92 17.46
N TYR A 110 3.38 1.01 16.84
CA TYR A 110 3.61 0.64 15.45
C TYR A 110 2.32 0.64 14.64
N ALA A 111 2.46 1.00 13.37
CA ALA A 111 1.50 0.71 12.32
C ALA A 111 2.06 -0.34 11.35
N LEU A 112 1.21 -1.24 10.88
CA LEU A 112 1.50 -2.16 9.80
C LEU A 112 0.89 -1.63 8.50
N PHE A 113 1.73 -1.17 7.60
CA PHE A 113 1.34 -0.90 6.23
C PHE A 113 1.52 -2.17 5.39
N SER A 114 0.50 -2.54 4.62
CA SER A 114 0.61 -3.62 3.64
C SER A 114 0.07 -3.20 2.28
N ALA A 115 0.71 -3.67 1.22
CA ALA A 115 0.27 -3.42 -0.15
C ALA A 115 0.35 -4.69 -0.99
N GLY A 116 -0.63 -4.90 -1.86
CA GLY A 116 -0.60 -6.00 -2.80
C GLY A 116 -1.92 -6.23 -3.50
N ASP A 117 -1.84 -6.82 -4.67
CA ASP A 117 -2.97 -7.05 -5.56
C ASP A 117 -2.96 -8.49 -6.03
N VAL A 118 -4.12 -9.04 -6.37
CA VAL A 118 -4.22 -10.37 -6.96
C VAL A 118 -5.15 -10.36 -8.15
N ARG A 119 -4.89 -11.27 -9.09
CA ARG A 119 -5.80 -11.54 -10.21
C ARG A 119 -7.21 -11.83 -9.66
N PRO A 120 -8.23 -11.04 -10.00
CA PRO A 120 -9.56 -11.20 -9.41
C PRO A 120 -10.16 -12.58 -9.66
N ASN A 121 -10.13 -13.05 -10.91
CA ASN A 121 -10.58 -14.39 -11.29
C ASN A 121 -9.84 -14.90 -12.55
N LYS A 122 -10.11 -16.14 -12.97
CA LYS A 122 -9.44 -16.77 -14.10
C LYS A 122 -9.86 -16.18 -15.47
N GLU A 123 -10.95 -15.43 -15.49
CA GLU A 123 -11.49 -14.75 -16.66
C GLU A 123 -10.86 -13.36 -16.86
N THR A 124 -10.30 -12.75 -15.81
CA THR A 124 -9.66 -11.43 -15.89
C THR A 124 -8.35 -11.53 -16.66
N GLU A 125 -8.17 -10.78 -17.75
CA GLU A 125 -6.87 -10.64 -18.38
C GLU A 125 -5.85 -10.09 -17.38
N TRP A 126 -4.67 -10.70 -17.30
CA TRP A 126 -3.74 -10.40 -16.21
C TRP A 126 -2.29 -10.45 -16.67
N ASN A 127 -1.74 -9.27 -16.93
CA ASN A 127 -0.35 -9.10 -17.35
C ASN A 127 0.56 -8.60 -16.23
N HIS A 128 0.07 -8.59 -14.98
CA HIS A 128 0.81 -8.12 -13.82
C HIS A 128 1.54 -9.24 -13.11
N LYS A 129 2.69 -8.91 -12.51
CA LYS A 129 3.45 -9.77 -11.60
C LYS A 129 3.27 -9.25 -10.18
N PRO A 130 2.20 -9.65 -9.49
CA PRO A 130 1.84 -9.03 -8.22
C PRO A 130 2.92 -9.25 -7.16
N ILE A 131 3.09 -8.24 -6.31
CA ILE A 131 4.06 -8.20 -5.22
C ILE A 131 3.29 -8.04 -3.91
N SER A 132 3.64 -8.85 -2.91
CA SER A 132 3.28 -8.61 -1.52
C SER A 132 4.30 -7.67 -0.92
N PHE A 133 3.87 -6.57 -0.32
CA PHE A 133 4.72 -5.61 0.39
C PHE A 133 4.18 -5.39 1.80
N VAL A 134 5.07 -5.32 2.78
CA VAL A 134 4.76 -4.92 4.16
C VAL A 134 5.82 -3.94 4.66
N ALA A 135 5.40 -2.96 5.47
CA ALA A 135 6.27 -2.07 6.20
C ALA A 135 5.75 -1.87 7.62
N ILE A 136 6.67 -1.73 8.56
CA ILE A 136 6.37 -1.28 9.92
C ILE A 136 6.72 0.20 10.01
N LEU A 137 5.78 1.01 10.48
CA LEU A 137 5.97 2.43 10.74
C LEU A 137 5.95 2.69 12.24
N SER A 138 6.80 3.61 12.69
CA SER A 138 6.87 4.12 14.07
C SER A 138 7.08 5.64 14.04
N GLN A 139 7.26 6.24 15.22
CA GLN A 139 7.55 7.67 15.35
C GLN A 139 8.98 8.04 14.91
N ASP A 140 9.80 7.04 14.62
CA ASP A 140 11.20 7.11 14.18
C ASP A 140 11.51 6.04 13.13
N GLY A 141 12.59 6.23 12.38
CA GLY A 141 12.99 5.28 11.33
C GLY A 141 13.79 5.92 10.20
N PRO A 142 14.41 5.10 9.34
CA PRO A 142 15.28 5.58 8.26
C PRO A 142 14.54 6.34 7.14
N PHE A 143 13.23 6.14 6.96
CA PHE A 143 12.44 6.82 5.93
C PHE A 143 11.33 7.65 6.59
N GLU A 144 11.64 8.89 6.96
CA GLU A 144 10.70 9.84 7.55
C GLU A 144 9.78 10.43 6.49
N ILE A 145 8.46 10.39 6.72
CA ILE A 145 7.46 11.07 5.89
C ILE A 145 7.48 12.56 6.28
N LEU A 146 7.72 13.43 5.29
CA LEU A 146 7.76 14.88 5.50
C LEU A 146 6.43 15.54 5.19
N ASP A 147 5.93 15.32 3.97
CA ASP A 147 4.69 15.91 3.49
C ASP A 147 4.14 15.10 2.31
N SER A 148 2.84 15.29 2.06
CA SER A 148 2.08 14.72 0.95
C SER A 148 1.38 15.83 0.17
N SER A 149 1.22 15.64 -1.14
CA SER A 149 0.46 16.55 -2.00
C SER A 149 -0.32 15.77 -3.06
N PHE A 150 -1.61 16.07 -3.21
CA PHE A 150 -2.50 15.42 -4.17
C PHE A 150 -3.08 16.46 -5.12
N ASP A 151 -2.62 16.46 -6.38
CA ASP A 151 -3.16 17.30 -7.43
C ASP A 151 -4.21 16.55 -8.26
N ASN A 152 -5.46 16.98 -8.11
CA ASN A 152 -6.61 16.47 -8.84
C ASN A 152 -7.02 17.35 -10.03
N LYS A 153 -6.31 18.46 -10.30
CA LYS A 153 -6.67 19.42 -11.37
C LYS A 153 -6.46 18.85 -12.78
N GLN A 154 -5.51 17.92 -12.92
CA GLN A 154 -5.22 17.24 -14.18
C GLN A 154 -6.04 15.97 -14.39
N GLN A 155 -7.04 15.73 -13.53
CA GLN A 155 -7.90 14.56 -13.68
C GLN A 155 -8.69 14.66 -14.99
N ASN A 156 -8.50 13.69 -15.88
CA ASN A 156 -9.29 13.58 -17.10
C ASN A 156 -10.69 13.01 -16.80
N GLU A 157 -11.59 13.12 -17.77
CA GLU A 157 -12.93 12.51 -17.72
C GLU A 157 -12.90 10.98 -17.93
N PHE A 158 -11.76 10.31 -17.69
CA PHE A 158 -11.63 8.87 -17.83
C PHE A 158 -12.65 8.17 -16.93
N THR A 159 -13.72 7.68 -17.56
CA THR A 159 -14.77 6.90 -16.94
C THR A 159 -14.80 5.53 -17.59
N SER A 160 -14.91 4.49 -16.77
CA SER A 160 -15.25 3.16 -17.24
C SER A 160 -16.73 2.90 -16.99
N ILE A 161 -17.41 2.37 -18.00
CA ILE A 161 -18.81 1.95 -17.90
C ILE A 161 -18.83 0.43 -17.99
N ALA A 162 -19.38 -0.20 -16.96
CA ALA A 162 -19.67 -1.63 -17.01
C ALA A 162 -20.82 -1.87 -18.00
N VAL A 163 -20.50 -2.48 -19.15
CA VAL A 163 -21.46 -2.87 -20.18
C VAL A 163 -21.82 -4.32 -19.99
N PHE A 164 -23.08 -4.56 -19.61
CA PHE A 164 -23.62 -5.90 -19.41
C PHE A 164 -24.02 -6.52 -20.76
N LYS A 165 -23.08 -7.19 -21.44
CA LYS A 165 -23.37 -7.93 -22.67
C LYS A 165 -23.71 -9.39 -22.34
N LYS A 166 -24.99 -9.69 -22.10
CA LYS A 166 -25.63 -11.02 -21.92
C LYS A 166 -24.92 -12.05 -21.02
N LYS A 167 -23.68 -12.47 -21.35
CA LYS A 167 -22.84 -13.44 -20.61
C LYS A 167 -21.52 -12.86 -20.08
N LEU A 168 -21.10 -11.67 -20.50
CA LEU A 168 -19.82 -11.05 -20.12
C LEU A 168 -20.03 -9.61 -19.69
N HIS A 169 -19.33 -9.21 -18.64
CA HIS A 169 -19.13 -7.81 -18.29
C HIS A 169 -17.99 -7.29 -19.17
N ALA A 170 -18.28 -6.32 -20.03
CA ALA A 170 -17.25 -5.55 -20.74
C ALA A 170 -17.11 -4.19 -20.07
N GLU A 171 -15.93 -3.59 -20.10
CA GLU A 171 -15.74 -2.19 -19.72
C GLU A 171 -15.57 -1.37 -20.99
N GLU A 172 -16.42 -0.35 -21.16
CA GLU A 172 -16.21 0.67 -22.20
C GLU A 172 -15.60 1.90 -21.53
N PHE A 173 -14.53 2.42 -22.13
CA PHE A 173 -13.82 3.60 -21.66
C PHE A 173 -14.19 4.79 -22.54
N SER A 174 -14.50 5.91 -21.91
CA SER A 174 -14.84 7.16 -22.62
C SER A 174 -13.61 7.90 -23.15
N PHE A 175 -12.43 7.66 -22.57
CA PHE A 175 -11.17 8.31 -22.92
C PHE A 175 -10.00 7.32 -22.83
N GLU A 176 -8.93 7.63 -23.57
CA GLU A 176 -7.68 6.88 -23.46
C GLU A 176 -7.00 7.14 -22.10
N PRO A 177 -6.51 6.09 -21.42
CA PRO A 177 -5.80 6.24 -20.16
C PRO A 177 -4.47 6.98 -20.37
N GLN A 178 -4.10 7.84 -19.43
CA GLN A 178 -2.76 8.43 -19.43
C GLN A 178 -1.75 7.37 -18.96
N ILE A 179 -0.74 7.08 -19.78
CA ILE A 179 0.33 6.15 -19.42
C ILE A 179 1.55 6.97 -18.99
N THR A 180 1.94 6.81 -17.73
CA THR A 180 3.18 7.36 -17.19
C THR A 180 4.21 6.24 -17.12
N ASN A 181 5.34 6.40 -17.81
CA ASN A 181 6.46 5.49 -17.69
C ASN A 181 7.30 5.82 -16.45
N HIS A 182 7.88 4.79 -15.85
CA HIS A 182 8.83 4.98 -14.76
C HIS A 182 10.06 5.75 -15.22
N SER A 183 10.50 6.71 -14.41
CA SER A 183 11.78 7.40 -14.56
C SER A 183 12.31 7.86 -13.20
N ILE A 184 13.61 8.13 -13.14
CA ILE A 184 14.28 8.72 -11.98
C ILE A 184 15.00 9.96 -12.47
N ASP A 185 14.79 11.07 -11.77
CA ASP A 185 15.48 12.34 -12.02
C ASP A 185 16.03 12.88 -10.69
N GLY A 186 17.32 12.65 -10.45
CA GLY A 186 17.98 12.97 -9.19
C GLY A 186 17.31 12.31 -7.97
N ASP A 187 16.58 13.13 -7.21
CA ASP A 187 15.86 12.78 -5.99
C ASP A 187 14.35 12.55 -6.21
N LEU A 188 13.88 12.62 -7.45
CA LEU A 188 12.52 12.30 -7.85
C LEU A 188 12.44 10.87 -8.41
N PHE A 189 11.61 10.03 -7.78
CA PHE A 189 11.19 8.75 -8.31
C PHE A 189 9.78 8.89 -8.90
N LEU A 190 9.69 8.95 -10.23
CA LEU A 190 8.41 8.93 -10.93
C LEU A 190 8.01 7.48 -11.19
N ALA A 191 6.95 7.02 -10.55
CA ALA A 191 6.48 5.66 -10.68
C ALA A 191 5.62 5.47 -11.94
N SER A 192 5.60 4.25 -12.47
CA SER A 192 4.74 3.93 -13.60
C SER A 192 3.27 3.93 -13.18
N SER A 193 2.39 4.44 -14.04
CA SER A 193 0.93 4.38 -13.84
C SER A 193 0.36 2.96 -13.93
N GLU A 194 1.14 1.99 -14.45
CA GLU A 194 0.72 0.60 -14.64
C GLU A 194 1.10 -0.31 -13.47
N TRP A 195 1.92 0.16 -12.54
CA TRP A 195 2.33 -0.64 -11.39
C TRP A 195 1.20 -0.75 -10.38
N LEU A 196 1.00 -1.98 -9.90
CA LEU A 196 0.07 -2.30 -8.82
C LEU A 196 0.63 -1.86 -7.47
N ALA A 197 -0.21 -1.80 -6.43
CA ALA A 197 0.15 -1.13 -5.18
C ALA A 197 1.40 -1.72 -4.50
N GLY A 198 1.53 -3.04 -4.50
CA GLY A 198 2.73 -3.71 -3.99
C GLY A 198 4.00 -3.40 -4.79
N GLU A 199 3.86 -3.22 -6.11
CA GLU A 199 4.97 -2.86 -7.00
C GLU A 199 5.39 -1.40 -6.82
N GLN A 200 4.42 -0.48 -6.74
CA GLN A 200 4.64 0.93 -6.40
C GLN A 200 5.49 1.07 -5.14
N ALA A 201 5.05 0.44 -4.04
CA ALA A 201 5.76 0.49 -2.76
C ALA A 201 7.15 -0.18 -2.85
N SER A 202 7.21 -1.42 -3.34
CA SER A 202 8.47 -2.19 -3.34
C SER A 202 9.58 -1.52 -4.13
N ARG A 203 9.30 -1.00 -5.33
CA ARG A 203 10.32 -0.40 -6.20
C ARG A 203 10.81 0.94 -5.66
N PHE A 204 9.90 1.77 -5.14
CA PHE A 204 10.27 3.02 -4.50
C PHE A 204 11.18 2.77 -3.30
N PHE A 205 10.76 1.92 -2.36
CA PHE A 205 11.54 1.68 -1.14
C PHE A 205 12.87 0.98 -1.42
N GLU A 206 12.94 0.10 -2.42
CA GLU A 206 14.21 -0.51 -2.84
C GLU A 206 15.19 0.53 -3.42
N TRP A 207 14.70 1.48 -4.21
CA TRP A 207 15.51 2.60 -4.69
C TRP A 207 15.94 3.53 -3.54
N ALA A 208 14.99 3.88 -2.66
CA ALA A 208 15.18 4.80 -1.57
C ALA A 208 16.25 4.34 -0.55
N LYS A 209 16.41 3.03 -0.33
CA LYS A 209 17.44 2.46 0.56
C LYS A 209 18.86 2.97 0.30
N SER A 210 19.16 3.29 -0.96
CA SER A 210 20.49 3.74 -1.39
C SER A 210 20.66 5.26 -1.33
N LYS A 211 19.65 5.99 -0.85
CA LYS A 211 19.61 7.46 -0.85
C LYS A 211 19.93 8.03 0.52
N ASN A 212 20.32 9.30 0.52
CA ASN A 212 20.49 10.10 1.72
C ASN A 212 19.98 11.52 1.41
N GLY A 213 19.25 12.13 2.34
CA GLY A 213 18.64 13.44 2.16
C GLY A 213 17.16 13.36 1.78
N ILE A 214 16.67 14.37 1.06
CA ILE A 214 15.24 14.50 0.76
C ILE A 214 14.94 13.94 -0.63
N ILE A 215 14.03 12.97 -0.71
CA ILE A 215 13.56 12.36 -1.96
C ILE A 215 12.05 12.49 -2.10
N THR A 216 11.55 12.37 -3.33
CA THR A 216 10.13 12.43 -3.65
C THR A 216 9.70 11.18 -4.39
N HIS A 217 8.65 10.52 -3.89
CA HIS A 217 7.91 9.52 -4.65
C HIS A 217 6.74 10.22 -5.34
N ARG A 218 6.72 10.21 -6.68
CA ARG A 218 5.60 10.73 -7.47
C ARG A 218 4.87 9.60 -8.17
N ILE A 219 3.55 9.56 -8.02
CA ILE A 219 2.67 8.68 -8.80
C ILE A 219 1.76 9.58 -9.63
N LYS A 220 1.87 9.47 -10.96
CA LYS A 220 0.89 10.05 -11.89
C LYS A 220 0.05 8.90 -12.42
N ASN A 221 -1.17 8.78 -11.92
CA ASN A 221 -2.03 7.65 -12.23
C ASN A 221 -2.64 7.75 -13.64
N ARG A 222 -3.45 6.75 -14.01
CA ARG A 222 -4.05 6.64 -15.35
C ARG A 222 -5.12 7.69 -15.65
N ASN A 223 -5.69 8.31 -14.62
CA ASN A 223 -6.66 9.40 -14.79
C ASN A 223 -5.99 10.79 -14.72
N GLY A 224 -4.66 10.87 -14.64
CA GLY A 224 -3.92 12.12 -14.64
C GLY A 224 -3.75 12.77 -13.28
N ARG A 225 -4.35 12.24 -12.19
CA ARG A 225 -4.06 12.72 -10.82
C ARG A 225 -2.60 12.46 -10.49
N VAL A 226 -2.00 13.42 -9.81
CA VAL A 226 -0.61 13.34 -9.34
C VAL A 226 -0.62 13.30 -7.83
N SER A 227 0.05 12.31 -7.24
CA SER A 227 0.35 12.28 -5.82
C SER A 227 1.85 12.31 -5.61
N ASP A 228 2.29 13.22 -4.74
CA ASP A 228 3.66 13.34 -4.28
C ASP A 228 3.73 13.01 -2.81
N LEU A 229 4.70 12.18 -2.43
CA LEU A 229 5.03 11.90 -1.05
C LEU A 229 6.52 12.16 -0.86
N ARG A 230 6.85 13.13 0.00
CA ARG A 230 8.22 13.57 0.26
C ARG A 230 8.76 12.89 1.51
N TRP A 231 10.02 12.49 1.42
CA TRP A 231 10.69 11.68 2.43
C TRP A 231 12.03 12.28 2.78
N ARG A 232 12.41 12.20 4.06
CA ARG A 232 13.80 12.29 4.48
C ARG A 232 14.33 10.88 4.69
N VAL A 233 15.40 10.55 3.98
CA VAL A 233 16.10 9.28 4.14
C VAL A 233 17.40 9.53 4.86
N SER A 234 17.56 8.84 5.98
CA SER A 234 18.84 8.76 6.67
C SER A 234 19.50 7.46 6.22
N GLY A 235 20.49 7.57 5.33
CA GLY A 235 21.30 6.42 4.94
C GLY A 235 22.07 5.88 6.15
N GLU A 236 22.39 4.58 6.13
CA GLU A 236 23.46 4.03 6.99
C GLU A 236 24.84 4.57 6.59
#